data_AF-A0A353REF4-F1
#
_entry.id   AF-A0A353REF4-F1
#
_cell.length_a   1.000
_cell.length_b   1.000
_cell.length_c   1.000
_cell.angle_alpha   90.00
_cell.angle_beta   90.00
_cell.angle_gamma   90.00
#
_symmetry.space_group_name_H-M   'P 1'
#
loop_
_entity.id
_entity.type
_entity.pdbx_description
1 polymer ?
#
loop_
_entity_poly.entity_id
_entity_poly.type
_entity_poly.pdbx_seq_one_letter_code
_entity_poly.pdbx_strand_id
1 'polypeptide(L)'
;MPETVRRGYAPGDAREFGEKALPLLRRAQRDIFYLVSRGYALERAVTFVGDRFQFSARQRMALARATCSRGSLLGRRRRECGGDLAGKTLLVDGFNLIIPLEIALSRSTLILCMDGAVRD
;
A
#
# COMPACT_ATOMS: atom_id res chain seq x y z
N MET A 1 24.84 -0.13 -22.61
CA MET A 1 23.36 -0.07 -22.72
C MET A 1 22.81 0.11 -21.32
N PRO A 2 21.82 0.97 -21.07
CA PRO A 2 21.21 1.06 -19.75
C PRO A 2 20.56 -0.28 -19.41
N GLU A 3 20.89 -0.83 -18.24
CA GLU A 3 20.30 -2.06 -17.73
C GLU A 3 18.81 -1.80 -17.45
N THR A 4 17.92 -2.65 -17.96
CA THR A 4 16.49 -2.53 -17.67
C THR A 4 16.22 -3.08 -16.27
N VAL A 5 16.41 -2.23 -15.26
CA VAL A 5 16.14 -2.57 -13.87
C VAL A 5 14.63 -2.63 -13.66
N ARG A 6 14.07 -3.80 -13.34
CA ARG A 6 12.66 -3.97 -12.97
C ARG A 6 12.46 -3.48 -11.54
N ARG A 7 12.35 -2.17 -11.36
CA ARG A 7 12.20 -1.57 -10.03
C ARG A 7 11.02 -2.18 -9.28
N GLY A 8 11.21 -2.49 -8.00
CA GLY A 8 10.17 -3.10 -7.16
C GLY A 8 9.89 -4.59 -7.40
N TYR A 9 10.50 -5.22 -8.41
CA TYR A 9 10.29 -6.64 -8.68
C TYR A 9 10.87 -7.52 -7.56
N ALA A 10 10.09 -8.48 -7.09
CA ALA A 10 10.60 -9.60 -6.32
C ALA A 10 10.07 -10.93 -6.87
N PRO A 11 10.92 -11.96 -7.04
CA PRO A 11 10.50 -13.26 -7.56
C PRO A 11 9.38 -13.93 -6.75
N GLY A 12 9.28 -13.64 -5.45
CA GLY A 12 8.26 -14.18 -4.56
C GLY A 12 6.85 -13.63 -4.77
N ASP A 13 6.70 -12.49 -5.46
CA ASP A 13 5.45 -11.74 -5.51
C ASP A 13 4.29 -12.54 -6.11
N ALA A 14 4.54 -13.33 -7.14
CA ALA A 14 3.51 -14.14 -7.78
C ALA A 14 2.87 -15.14 -6.79
N ARG A 15 3.64 -15.62 -5.81
CA ARG A 15 3.16 -16.50 -4.74
C ARG A 15 2.59 -15.70 -3.57
N GLU A 16 3.30 -14.66 -3.14
CA GLU A 16 2.97 -13.86 -1.95
C GLU A 16 1.71 -13.00 -2.13
N PHE A 17 1.41 -12.60 -3.37
CA PHE A 17 0.23 -11.80 -3.74
C PHE A 17 -0.66 -12.50 -4.77
N GLY A 18 -0.47 -13.81 -4.97
CA GLY A 18 -1.30 -14.61 -5.87
C GLY A 18 -2.70 -14.89 -5.32
N GLU A 19 -3.52 -15.58 -6.13
CA GLU A 19 -4.94 -15.83 -5.85
C GLU A 19 -5.21 -16.49 -4.50
N LYS A 20 -4.33 -17.40 -4.04
CA LYS A 20 -4.46 -18.09 -2.74
C LYS A 20 -4.12 -17.18 -1.56
N ALA A 21 -3.20 -16.23 -1.74
CA ALA A 21 -2.73 -15.35 -0.67
C ALA A 21 -3.64 -14.14 -0.48
N LEU A 22 -4.24 -13.61 -1.55
CA LEU A 22 -5.08 -12.41 -1.52
C LEU A 22 -6.24 -12.47 -0.50
N PRO A 23 -7.02 -13.57 -0.39
CA PRO A 23 -8.07 -13.67 0.61
C PRO A 23 -7.54 -13.58 2.06
N LEU A 24 -6.37 -14.16 2.32
CA LEU A 24 -5.73 -14.11 3.63
C LEU A 24 -5.22 -12.71 3.95
N LEU A 25 -4.57 -12.05 2.98
CA LEU A 25 -4.12 -10.65 3.11
C LEU A 25 -5.29 -9.71 3.40
N ARG A 26 -6.42 -9.87 2.69
CA ARG A 26 -7.64 -9.09 2.96
C ARG A 26 -8.21 -9.34 4.36
N ARG A 27 -8.14 -10.58 4.87
CA ARG A 27 -8.57 -10.90 6.23
C ARG A 27 -7.65 -10.24 7.27
N ALA A 28 -6.35 -10.37 7.10
CA ALA A 28 -5.38 -9.72 7.96
C ALA A 28 -5.48 -8.20 7.94
N GLN A 29 -5.73 -7.59 6.77
CA GLN A 29 -5.95 -6.15 6.66
C GLN A 29 -7.13 -5.69 7.53
N ARG A 30 -8.24 -6.46 7.58
CA ARG A 30 -9.38 -6.16 8.45
C ARG A 30 -9.01 -6.26 9.93
N ASP A 31 -8.26 -7.29 10.30
CA ASP A 31 -7.80 -7.49 11.68
C ASP A 31 -6.86 -6.34 12.11
N ILE A 32 -5.92 -5.94 11.24
CA ILE A 32 -5.01 -4.80 11.47
C ILE A 32 -5.83 -3.51 11.58
N PHE A 33 -6.73 -3.25 10.63
CA PHE A 33 -7.59 -2.06 10.63
C PHE A 33 -8.38 -1.93 11.93
N TYR A 34 -8.93 -3.03 12.44
CA TYR A 34 -9.65 -3.07 13.71
C TYR A 34 -8.77 -2.62 14.88
N LEU A 35 -7.55 -3.15 14.98
CA LEU A 35 -6.59 -2.80 16.03
C LEU A 35 -6.16 -1.34 15.92
N VAL A 36 -5.68 -0.90 14.74
CA VAL A 36 -5.16 0.47 14.61
C VAL A 36 -6.24 1.54 14.76
N SER A 37 -7.50 1.21 14.47
CA SER A 37 -8.62 2.13 14.71
C SER A 37 -8.98 2.27 16.18
N ARG A 38 -8.45 1.42 17.07
CA ARG A 38 -8.60 1.49 18.53
C ARG A 38 -7.36 2.05 19.23
N GLY A 39 -6.42 2.63 18.47
CA GLY A 39 -5.22 3.27 19.03
C GLY A 39 -4.01 2.35 19.21
N TYR A 40 -4.07 1.11 18.73
CA TYR A 40 -2.88 0.25 18.69
C TYR A 40 -1.91 0.74 17.60
N ALA A 41 -0.60 0.67 17.89
CA ALA A 41 0.43 1.03 16.93
C ALA A 41 0.41 0.13 15.69
N LEU A 42 0.52 0.74 14.50
CA LEU A 42 0.43 0.04 13.21
C LEU A 42 1.46 -1.09 13.09
N GLU A 43 2.72 -0.80 13.40
CA GLU A 43 3.81 -1.79 13.32
C GLU A 43 3.53 -3.01 14.21
N ARG A 44 3.09 -2.78 15.45
CA ARG A 44 2.74 -3.87 16.38
C ARG A 44 1.55 -4.68 15.88
N ALA A 45 0.52 -4.03 15.35
CA ALA A 45 -0.64 -4.71 14.78
C ALA A 45 -0.26 -5.55 13.56
N VAL A 46 0.57 -5.02 12.66
CA VAL A 46 1.07 -5.74 11.47
C VAL A 46 1.92 -6.93 11.88
N THR A 47 2.81 -6.79 12.87
CA THR A 47 3.62 -7.92 13.36
C THR A 47 2.74 -9.00 13.98
N PHE A 48 1.88 -8.63 14.93
CA PHE A 48 1.01 -9.57 15.62
C PHE A 48 0.08 -10.35 14.67
N VAL A 49 -0.59 -9.63 13.76
CA VAL A 49 -1.47 -10.26 12.77
C VAL A 49 -0.64 -11.04 11.75
N GLY A 50 0.48 -10.49 11.28
CA GLY A 50 1.38 -11.17 10.34
C GLY A 50 1.89 -12.51 10.88
N ASP A 51 2.22 -12.59 12.16
CA ASP A 51 2.66 -13.83 12.81
C ASP A 51 1.54 -14.87 12.82
N ARG A 52 0.32 -14.48 13.15
CA ARG A 52 -0.85 -15.38 13.12
C ARG A 52 -1.07 -16.01 11.73
N PHE A 53 -0.83 -15.25 10.66
CA PHE A 53 -1.00 -15.72 9.29
C PHE A 53 0.29 -16.28 8.67
N GLN A 54 1.41 -16.29 9.41
CA GLN A 54 2.73 -16.72 8.94
C GLN A 54 3.19 -15.98 7.67
N PHE A 55 2.92 -14.66 7.61
CA PHE A 55 3.26 -13.84 6.45
C PHE A 55 4.73 -13.46 6.39
N SER A 56 5.24 -13.34 5.16
CA SER A 56 6.60 -12.86 4.89
C SER A 56 6.77 -11.38 5.24
N ALA A 57 8.03 -10.94 5.36
CA ALA A 57 8.34 -9.52 5.55
C ALA A 57 7.73 -8.64 4.44
N ARG A 58 7.67 -9.17 3.21
CA ARG A 58 7.14 -8.47 2.04
C ARG A 58 5.62 -8.28 2.11
N GLN A 59 4.89 -9.31 2.51
CA GLN A 59 3.45 -9.21 2.78
C GLN A 59 3.13 -8.28 3.95
N ARG A 60 3.94 -8.29 5.01
CA ARG A 60 3.79 -7.38 6.16
C ARG A 60 4.01 -5.92 5.76
N MET A 61 5.04 -5.64 4.97
CA MET A 61 5.29 -4.31 4.41
C MET A 61 4.09 -3.84 3.58
N ALA A 62 3.55 -4.71 2.73
CA ALA A 62 2.37 -4.40 1.94
C ALA A 62 1.15 -4.08 2.83
N LEU A 63 0.90 -4.86 3.87
CA LEU A 63 -0.19 -4.61 4.82
C LEU A 63 0.00 -3.29 5.60
N ALA A 64 1.24 -2.97 6.00
CA ALA A 64 1.56 -1.71 6.66
C ALA A 64 1.28 -0.50 5.74
N ARG A 65 1.64 -0.59 4.45
CA ARG A 65 1.32 0.47 3.47
C ARG A 65 -0.16 0.56 3.11
N ALA A 66 -0.83 -0.59 3.04
CA ALA A 66 -2.22 -0.70 2.61
C ALA A 66 -3.25 -0.31 3.69
N THR A 67 -2.82 -0.22 4.96
CA THR A 67 -3.72 -0.07 6.11
C THR A 67 -3.41 1.18 6.90
N CYS A 68 -4.45 1.89 7.35
CA CYS A 68 -4.33 3.03 8.24
C CYS A 68 -5.50 3.04 9.23
N SER A 69 -5.39 3.84 10.29
CA SER A 69 -6.50 4.01 11.24
C SER A 69 -7.71 4.68 10.58
N ARG A 70 -8.91 4.47 11.13
CA ARG A 70 -10.12 5.20 10.71
C ARG A 70 -9.92 6.72 10.74
N GLY A 71 -9.26 7.24 11.77
CA GLY A 71 -8.96 8.67 11.88
C GLY A 71 -8.06 9.18 10.77
N SER A 72 -7.00 8.43 10.45
CA SER A 72 -6.09 8.75 9.34
C SER A 72 -6.80 8.71 7.98
N LEU A 73 -7.66 7.71 7.76
CA LEU A 73 -8.45 7.59 6.53
C LEU A 73 -9.37 8.81 6.34
N LEU A 74 -10.12 9.18 7.38
CA LEU A 74 -11.00 10.36 7.34
C LEU A 74 -10.21 11.65 7.13
N GLY A 75 -9.04 11.78 7.78
CA GLY A 75 -8.17 12.94 7.61
C GLY A 75 -7.63 13.07 6.18
N ARG A 76 -7.32 11.95 5.51
CA ARG A 76 -6.92 11.94 4.09
C ARG A 76 -8.08 12.39 3.20
N ARG A 77 -9.25 11.80 3.38
CA ARG A 77 -10.46 12.17 2.62
C ARG A 77 -10.85 13.63 2.77
N ARG A 78 -10.72 14.21 3.97
CA ARG A 78 -10.98 15.64 4.20
C ARG A 78 -10.03 16.58 3.45
N ARG A 79 -8.84 16.10 3.08
CA ARG A 79 -7.84 16.87 2.31
C ARG A 79 -7.92 16.59 0.81
N GLU A 80 -8.73 15.64 0.37
CA GLU A 80 -8.92 15.39 -1.06
C GLU A 80 -9.58 16.61 -1.71
N CYS A 81 -8.97 17.08 -2.80
CA CYS A 81 -9.50 18.17 -3.60
C CYS A 81 -10.20 17.57 -4.83
N GLY A 82 -11.53 17.56 -4.82
CA GLY A 82 -12.37 16.96 -5.87
C GLY A 82 -13.00 17.96 -6.84
N GLY A 83 -12.37 19.12 -7.07
CA GLY A 83 -12.91 20.18 -7.93
C GLY A 83 -12.25 20.24 -9.31
N ASP A 84 -12.83 21.05 -10.20
CA ASP A 84 -12.22 21.36 -11.49
C ASP A 84 -10.88 22.11 -11.27
N LEU A 85 -9.83 21.57 -11.88
CA LEU A 85 -8.48 22.10 -11.87
C LEU A 85 -8.14 22.88 -13.16
N ALA A 86 -9.09 23.01 -14.09
CA ALA A 86 -8.91 23.77 -15.32
C ALA A 86 -8.47 25.21 -15.01
N GLY A 87 -7.44 25.67 -15.72
CA GLY A 87 -6.86 27.00 -15.54
C GLY A 87 -6.08 27.22 -14.24
N LYS A 88 -5.87 26.19 -13.41
CA LYS A 88 -5.09 26.27 -12.17
C LYS A 88 -3.74 25.58 -12.33
N THR A 89 -2.75 26.06 -11.57
CA THR A 89 -1.44 25.40 -11.47
C THR A 89 -1.46 24.35 -10.37
N LEU A 90 -1.22 23.09 -10.74
CA LEU A 90 -1.02 22.00 -9.80
C LEU A 90 0.47 21.71 -9.65
N LEU A 91 1.01 21.88 -8.45
CA LEU A 91 2.38 21.47 -8.14
C LEU A 91 2.36 20.04 -7.60
N VAL A 92 3.08 19.16 -8.28
CA VAL A 92 3.17 17.74 -7.93
C VAL A 92 4.57 17.42 -7.42
N ASP A 93 4.65 16.69 -6.31
CA ASP A 93 5.90 16.13 -5.84
C ASP A 93 6.36 14.99 -6.77
N GLY A 94 7.31 15.31 -7.64
CA GLY A 94 7.85 14.36 -8.60
C GLY A 94 8.58 13.18 -7.96
N PHE A 95 9.18 13.34 -6.78
CA PHE A 95 9.92 12.25 -6.12
C PHE A 95 8.99 11.16 -5.60
N ASN A 96 7.87 11.57 -5.00
CA ASN A 96 6.85 10.62 -4.54
C ASN A 96 6.05 10.01 -5.71
N LEU A 97 6.01 10.67 -6.87
CA LEU A 97 5.30 10.17 -8.06
C LEU A 97 6.14 9.20 -8.90
N ILE A 98 7.44 9.48 -9.08
CA ILE A 98 8.27 8.73 -10.03
C ILE A 98 8.43 7.26 -9.63
N ILE A 99 8.51 6.96 -8.33
CA ILE A 99 8.75 5.60 -7.85
C ILE A 99 7.58 4.65 -8.19
N PRO A 100 6.31 4.96 -7.82
CA PRO A 100 5.17 4.14 -8.25
C PRO A 100 5.03 4.02 -9.77
N LEU A 101 5.34 5.08 -10.52
CA LEU A 101 5.25 5.06 -11.99
C LEU A 101 6.28 4.11 -12.61
N GLU A 102 7.53 4.13 -12.16
CA GLU A 102 8.55 3.21 -12.66
C GLU A 102 8.22 1.75 -12.37
N ILE A 103 7.65 1.48 -11.19
CA ILE A 103 7.19 0.14 -10.79
C ILE A 103 6.02 -0.30 -11.68
N ALA A 104 5.07 0.61 -11.97
CA ALA A 104 3.95 0.36 -12.89
C ALA A 104 4.47 0.01 -14.31
N LEU A 105 5.38 0.82 -14.84
CA LEU A 105 5.97 0.63 -16.18
C LEU A 105 6.81 -0.66 -16.25
N SER A 106 7.44 -1.06 -15.14
CA SER A 106 8.19 -2.31 -15.01
C SER A 106 7.30 -3.56 -14.86
N ARG A 107 5.99 -3.37 -14.69
CA ARG A 107 5.00 -4.41 -14.36
C ARG A 107 5.34 -5.16 -13.06
N SER A 108 5.90 -4.43 -12.11
CA SER A 108 6.16 -4.91 -10.76
C SER A 108 4.91 -4.73 -9.88
N THR A 109 4.94 -5.31 -8.68
CA THR A 109 3.79 -5.28 -7.77
C THR A 109 3.50 -3.86 -7.29
N LEU A 110 2.23 -3.46 -7.39
CA LEU A 110 1.68 -2.25 -6.81
C LEU A 110 0.47 -2.59 -5.95
N ILE A 111 0.26 -1.79 -4.91
CA ILE A 111 -0.76 -2.06 -3.90
C ILE A 111 -1.83 -0.95 -3.96
N LEU A 112 -3.05 -1.33 -4.31
CA LEU A 112 -4.21 -0.46 -4.14
C LEU A 112 -4.61 -0.46 -2.66
N CYS A 113 -4.37 0.67 -2.01
CA CYS A 113 -4.56 0.80 -0.57
C CYS A 113 -6.01 1.14 -0.22
N MET A 114 -6.36 0.97 1.06
CA MET A 114 -7.73 1.20 1.53
C MET A 114 -8.25 2.64 1.39
N ASP A 115 -7.36 3.59 1.18
CA ASP A 115 -7.66 5.00 0.93
C ASP A 115 -7.72 5.35 -0.57
N GLY A 116 -7.65 4.36 -1.46
CA GLY A 116 -7.72 4.55 -2.91
C GLY A 116 -6.39 4.93 -3.56
N ALA A 117 -5.36 5.25 -2.77
CA ALA A 117 -4.02 5.51 -3.29
C ALA A 117 -3.32 4.21 -3.69
N VAL A 118 -2.57 4.27 -4.79
CA VAL A 118 -1.67 3.19 -5.22
C VAL A 118 -0.28 3.45 -4.65
N ARG A 119 0.35 2.42 -4.06
CA ARG A 119 1.68 2.51 -3.41
C ARG A 119 2.58 1.36 -3.85
N ASP A 120 3.88 1.60 -3.76
CA ASP A 120 4.98 0.64 -3.96
C ASP A 120 5.12 -0.38 -2.81
#